data_AF-A0A8K0FXR6-F1
#
_entry.id   AF-A0A8K0FXR6-F1
#
_cell.length_a   1.000
_cell.length_b   1.000
_cell.length_c   1.000
_cell.angle_alpha   90.00
_cell.angle_beta   90.00
_cell.angle_gamma   90.00
#
_symmetry.space_group_name_H-M   'P 1'
#
loop_
_entity.id
_entity.type
_entity.pdbx_description
1 polymer ?
#
loop_
_entity_poly.entity_id
_entity_poly.type
_entity_poly.pdbx_seq_one_letter_code
_entity_poly.pdbx_strand_id
1 'polypeptide(L)'
;MSFKKFDPTTSFSRLLLGLKKVLFVGVYLLSLINLPYSLAAPAHQMAEGTEGILPEEWWINSLPFSSDPNLNNGNSSASTNDALLLEAINVQAASALDVANQIVDEYAVRVLRKRNFTEFYEEWRPTIIDEWTWLPTPQTLHKELHGGIDKSYLETLKVEDIGRILNNSYRYLQMTAVGLEQIVIDKSKEDFLYANFNQSRFKLRLVLTEIQNALVEHDMYSLSEDNLRMDSIPLDLRSLTTNYTLQITRDGVIFVSYINTLEYVIQVSDYLKNQLSQSS
;
A
#
# COMPACT_ATOMS: atom_id res chain seq x y z
N MET A 1 -68.10 -8.32 31.55
CA MET A 1 -67.27 -8.63 30.37
C MET A 1 -67.74 -7.74 29.23
N SER A 2 -66.94 -6.74 28.84
CA SER A 2 -67.24 -5.83 27.73
C SER A 2 -65.93 -5.48 27.04
N PHE A 3 -65.67 -6.10 25.90
CA PHE A 3 -64.52 -5.80 25.06
C PHE A 3 -64.77 -4.50 24.30
N LYS A 4 -63.98 -3.46 24.58
CA LYS A 4 -63.88 -2.28 23.70
C LYS A 4 -63.11 -2.66 22.45
N LYS A 5 -63.74 -2.51 21.28
CA LYS A 5 -63.09 -2.63 19.96
C LYS A 5 -61.96 -1.59 19.86
N PHE A 6 -60.79 -2.05 19.47
CA PHE A 6 -59.64 -1.23 19.11
C PHE A 6 -59.73 -0.90 17.62
N ASP A 7 -59.73 0.39 17.28
CA ASP A 7 -59.81 0.90 15.90
C ASP A 7 -58.40 1.37 15.46
N PRO A 8 -57.72 0.71 14.50
CA PRO A 8 -56.30 0.93 14.23
C PRO A 8 -56.00 2.10 13.28
N THR A 9 -56.99 2.90 12.89
CA THR A 9 -56.86 3.86 11.78
C THR A 9 -56.41 5.27 12.16
N THR A 10 -56.27 5.59 13.45
CA THR A 10 -56.01 6.97 13.92
C THR A 10 -54.61 7.23 14.48
N SER A 11 -53.76 6.20 14.62
CA SER A 11 -52.39 6.35 15.16
C SER A 11 -51.32 6.62 14.10
N PHE A 12 -51.53 6.20 12.85
CA PHE A 12 -50.49 6.26 11.80
C PHE A 12 -50.37 7.65 11.15
N SER A 13 -51.47 8.41 11.08
CA SER A 13 -51.51 9.74 10.45
C SER A 13 -50.83 10.83 11.29
N ARG A 14 -50.76 10.68 12.62
CA ARG A 14 -50.07 11.62 13.51
C ARG A 14 -48.54 11.44 13.51
N LEU A 15 -48.06 10.23 13.26
CA LEU A 15 -46.63 9.91 13.18
C LEU A 15 -45.97 10.45 11.89
N LEU A 16 -46.69 10.40 10.77
CA LEU A 16 -46.23 10.92 9.48
C LEU A 16 -46.18 12.47 9.40
N LEU A 17 -46.98 13.17 10.21
CA LEU A 17 -46.97 14.64 10.23
C LEU A 17 -45.80 15.24 11.02
N GLY A 18 -45.26 14.51 12.01
CA GLY A 18 -44.09 14.93 12.80
C GLY A 18 -42.77 14.86 12.02
N LEU A 19 -42.63 13.86 11.13
CA LEU A 19 -41.41 13.65 10.34
C LEU A 19 -41.17 14.72 9.26
N LYS A 20 -42.23 15.33 8.72
CA LYS A 20 -42.08 16.38 7.69
C LYS A 20 -41.55 17.71 8.23
N LYS A 21 -41.69 18.00 9.53
CA LYS A 21 -41.16 19.25 10.12
C LYS A 21 -39.69 19.15 10.54
N VAL A 22 -39.18 17.95 10.82
CA VAL A 22 -37.76 17.73 11.16
C VAL A 22 -36.87 17.75 9.90
N LEU A 23 -37.41 17.36 8.73
CA LEU A 23 -36.67 17.35 7.46
C LEU A 23 -36.42 18.74 6.85
N PHE A 24 -37.20 19.77 7.19
CA PHE A 24 -37.04 21.10 6.59
C PHE A 24 -36.02 22.01 7.29
N VAL A 25 -35.59 21.68 8.51
CA VAL A 25 -34.59 22.48 9.25
C VAL A 25 -33.15 22.02 8.96
N GLY A 26 -32.94 20.79 8.50
CA GLY A 26 -31.61 20.25 8.19
C GLY A 26 -31.01 20.75 6.87
N VAL A 27 -31.83 21.23 5.92
CA VAL A 27 -31.36 21.62 4.58
C VAL A 27 -30.75 23.04 4.56
N TYR A 28 -31.10 23.90 5.52
CA TYR A 28 -30.60 25.28 5.57
C TYR A 28 -29.32 25.49 6.40
N LEU A 29 -28.83 24.47 7.11
CA LEU A 29 -27.57 24.53 7.86
C LEU A 29 -26.36 23.95 7.10
N LEU A 30 -26.57 23.39 5.91
CA LEU A 30 -25.49 22.84 5.07
C LEU A 30 -25.05 23.77 3.92
N SER A 31 -25.62 24.97 3.80
CA SER A 31 -25.28 25.93 2.73
C SER A 31 -24.29 27.04 3.12
N LEU A 32 -23.62 26.94 4.29
CA LEU A 32 -22.73 28.00 4.80
C LEU A 32 -21.28 27.57 5.10
N ILE A 33 -20.81 26.45 4.55
CA ILE A 33 -19.38 26.11 4.58
C ILE A 33 -18.87 25.94 3.14
N ASN A 34 -18.64 27.08 2.47
CA ASN A 34 -17.81 27.13 1.27
C ASN A 34 -16.34 27.22 1.71
N LEU A 35 -15.66 26.08 1.75
CA LEU A 35 -14.20 25.99 1.67
C LEU A 35 -13.83 25.55 0.25
N PRO A 36 -12.81 26.15 -0.38
CA PRO A 36 -12.45 25.81 -1.75
C PRO A 36 -11.73 24.45 -1.78
N TYR A 37 -12.46 23.39 -2.11
CA TYR A 37 -11.87 22.14 -2.58
C TYR A 37 -11.72 22.24 -4.10
N SER A 38 -10.53 22.64 -4.56
CA SER A 38 -10.13 22.40 -5.95
C SER A 38 -9.62 20.97 -6.10
N LEU A 39 -10.18 20.27 -7.10
CA LEU A 39 -9.78 18.98 -7.68
C LEU A 39 -10.13 17.71 -6.87
N ALA A 40 -11.42 17.42 -6.77
CA ALA A 40 -11.91 16.05 -6.69
C ALA A 40 -12.29 15.57 -8.10
N ALA A 41 -11.64 14.50 -8.58
CA ALA A 41 -12.06 13.78 -9.77
C ALA A 41 -13.47 13.18 -9.57
N PRO A 42 -14.30 13.04 -10.62
CA PRO A 42 -15.68 12.60 -10.47
C PRO A 42 -15.76 11.16 -9.96
N ALA A 43 -16.65 10.93 -8.99
CA ALA A 43 -16.94 9.60 -8.47
C ALA A 43 -17.73 8.79 -9.51
N HIS A 44 -17.11 7.78 -10.11
CA HIS A 44 -17.83 6.78 -10.90
C HIS A 44 -18.53 5.78 -9.96
N GLN A 45 -19.86 5.77 -10.00
CA GLN A 45 -20.67 4.64 -9.56
C GLN A 45 -20.41 3.48 -10.52
N MET A 46 -19.82 2.38 -10.05
CA MET A 46 -19.73 1.17 -10.85
C MET A 46 -21.08 0.48 -10.86
N ALA A 47 -21.71 0.47 -12.04
CA ALA A 47 -22.87 -0.34 -12.33
C ALA A 47 -22.47 -1.83 -12.41
N GLU A 48 -23.38 -2.66 -11.91
CA GLU A 48 -23.34 -4.11 -11.92
C GLU A 48 -23.20 -4.65 -13.35
N GLY A 49 -22.15 -5.45 -13.63
CA GLY A 49 -22.07 -6.28 -14.84
C GLY A 49 -21.11 -5.83 -15.96
N THR A 50 -19.84 -5.56 -15.66
CA THR A 50 -18.80 -5.46 -16.72
C THR A 50 -17.65 -6.41 -16.41
N GLU A 51 -17.61 -7.54 -17.11
CA GLU A 51 -16.41 -8.37 -17.21
C GLU A 51 -15.28 -7.55 -17.86
N GLY A 52 -14.10 -7.52 -17.22
CA GLY A 52 -12.83 -7.43 -17.94
C GLY A 52 -12.31 -6.06 -18.38
N ILE A 53 -12.83 -4.92 -17.91
CA ILE A 53 -12.20 -3.61 -18.19
C ILE A 53 -11.47 -3.15 -16.93
N LEU A 54 -10.16 -3.41 -16.88
CA LEU A 54 -9.26 -2.76 -15.94
C LEU A 54 -9.29 -1.26 -16.21
N PRO A 55 -9.38 -0.38 -15.20
CA PRO A 55 -9.16 1.05 -15.43
C PRO A 55 -7.76 1.25 -16.00
N GLU A 56 -7.68 1.93 -17.15
CA GLU A 56 -6.41 2.32 -17.78
C GLU A 56 -5.58 3.11 -16.76
N GLU A 57 -4.43 2.55 -16.36
CA GLU A 57 -3.32 3.28 -15.70
C GLU A 57 -3.52 3.72 -14.23
N TRP A 58 -4.14 2.89 -13.41
CA TRP A 58 -4.27 3.10 -11.96
C TRP A 58 -2.93 3.10 -11.16
N TRP A 59 -1.88 2.36 -11.57
CA TRP A 59 -0.54 2.44 -10.95
C TRP A 59 0.47 3.16 -11.84
N ILE A 60 0.65 4.46 -11.58
CA ILE A 60 1.83 5.22 -11.99
C ILE A 60 2.31 5.98 -10.76
N ASN A 61 3.59 5.87 -10.41
CA ASN A 61 4.15 6.74 -9.38
C ASN A 61 4.36 8.16 -9.93
N SER A 62 3.28 8.86 -10.25
CA SER A 62 3.28 10.19 -10.88
C SER A 62 3.42 11.34 -9.88
N LEU A 63 4.15 11.16 -8.77
CA LEU A 63 4.39 12.32 -7.93
C LEU A 63 5.28 13.31 -8.71
N PRO A 64 4.86 14.58 -8.85
CA PRO A 64 5.59 15.53 -9.67
C PRO A 64 6.94 15.79 -9.01
N PHE A 65 8.01 15.62 -9.78
CA PHE A 65 9.35 16.09 -9.43
C PHE A 65 9.25 17.55 -9.01
N SER A 66 9.55 17.87 -7.74
CA SER A 66 9.96 19.25 -7.42
C SER A 66 11.40 19.40 -7.88
N SER A 67 11.59 19.58 -9.18
CA SER A 67 12.82 20.15 -9.70
C SER A 67 12.84 21.62 -9.30
N ASP A 68 13.24 21.91 -8.06
CA ASP A 68 13.73 23.24 -7.73
C ASP A 68 15.22 23.27 -8.10
N PRO A 69 15.59 23.88 -9.25
CA PRO A 69 16.97 23.91 -9.72
C PRO A 69 17.90 24.75 -8.84
N ASN A 70 17.41 25.36 -7.75
CA ASN A 70 18.20 26.21 -6.86
C ASN A 70 18.80 25.52 -5.62
N LEU A 71 18.64 24.20 -5.44
CA LEU A 71 19.29 23.48 -4.33
C LEU A 71 20.75 23.04 -4.61
N ASN A 72 21.21 23.17 -5.86
CA ASN A 72 22.61 22.93 -6.22
C ASN A 72 23.48 24.16 -5.93
N ASN A 73 23.71 24.42 -4.64
CA ASN A 73 24.86 25.22 -4.22
C ASN A 73 25.39 24.74 -2.87
N GLY A 74 25.98 23.54 -2.90
CA GLY A 74 26.83 23.03 -1.84
C GLY A 74 27.80 22.03 -2.44
N ASN A 75 29.09 22.23 -2.22
CA ASN A 75 30.15 21.25 -2.53
C ASN A 75 30.03 20.03 -1.59
N SER A 76 28.90 19.33 -1.59
CA SER A 76 28.73 18.05 -0.92
C SER A 76 29.41 16.99 -1.79
N SER A 77 30.37 16.26 -1.22
CA SER A 77 30.91 15.05 -1.83
C SER A 77 29.78 14.08 -2.15
N ALA A 78 29.86 13.36 -3.28
CA ALA A 78 28.85 12.37 -3.69
C ALA A 78 28.48 11.40 -2.56
N SER A 79 29.46 10.96 -1.76
CA SER A 79 29.25 10.10 -0.58
C SER A 79 28.34 10.71 0.50
N THR A 80 28.32 12.03 0.65
CA THR A 80 27.45 12.74 1.61
C THR A 80 26.03 12.85 1.07
N ASN A 81 25.86 12.96 -0.24
CA ASN A 81 24.53 12.96 -0.87
C ASN A 81 23.87 11.58 -0.75
N ASP A 82 24.61 10.52 -1.07
CA ASP A 82 24.12 9.14 -1.01
C ASP A 82 23.64 8.76 0.40
N ALA A 83 24.38 9.16 1.44
CA ALA A 83 23.98 8.92 2.83
C ALA A 83 22.65 9.61 3.19
N LEU A 84 22.40 10.82 2.69
CA LEU A 84 21.15 11.55 2.91
C LEU A 84 19.98 10.90 2.16
N LEU A 85 20.20 10.48 0.90
CA LEU A 85 19.20 9.76 0.12
C LEU A 85 18.80 8.44 0.77
N LEU A 86 19.78 7.65 1.21
CA LEU A 86 19.54 6.38 1.92
C LEU A 86 18.79 6.59 3.24
N GLU A 87 19.10 7.66 3.97
CA GLU A 87 18.39 8.01 5.21
C GLU A 87 16.93 8.39 4.93
N ALA A 88 16.67 9.20 3.90
CA ALA A 88 15.31 9.57 3.51
C ALA A 88 14.47 8.34 3.13
N ILE A 89 15.04 7.42 2.34
CA ILE A 89 14.41 6.14 1.98
C ILE A 89 14.12 5.33 3.24
N ASN A 90 15.08 5.21 4.16
CA ASN A 90 14.91 4.43 5.38
C ASN A 90 13.79 5.01 6.26
N VAL A 91 13.75 6.33 6.47
CA VAL A 91 12.70 6.99 7.24
C VAL A 91 11.30 6.71 6.66
N GLN A 92 11.13 6.81 5.33
CA GLN A 92 9.84 6.50 4.72
C GLN A 92 9.50 5.01 4.80
N ALA A 93 10.46 4.12 4.57
CA ALA A 93 10.26 2.68 4.62
C ALA A 93 9.89 2.21 6.05
N ALA A 94 10.57 2.74 7.08
CA ALA A 94 10.25 2.51 8.47
C ALA A 94 8.84 3.02 8.81
N SER A 95 8.47 4.22 8.35
CA SER A 95 7.11 4.74 8.55
C SER A 95 6.05 3.86 7.88
N ALA A 96 6.33 3.31 6.69
CA ALA A 96 5.44 2.39 5.99
C ALA A 96 5.32 1.05 6.73
N LEU A 97 6.43 0.54 7.25
CA LEU A 97 6.51 -0.70 8.01
C LEU A 97 5.74 -0.61 9.33
N ASP A 98 5.87 0.52 10.05
CA ASP A 98 5.11 0.78 11.27
C ASP A 98 3.60 0.72 11.04
N VAL A 99 3.12 1.33 9.94
CA VAL A 99 1.71 1.27 9.56
C VAL A 99 1.31 -0.17 9.23
N ALA A 100 2.12 -0.91 8.48
CA ALA A 100 1.84 -2.30 8.15
C ALA A 100 1.72 -3.18 9.42
N ASN A 101 2.66 -3.04 10.34
CA ASN A 101 2.71 -3.81 11.59
C ASN A 101 1.53 -3.52 12.52
N GLN A 102 0.95 -2.31 12.47
CA GLN A 102 -0.27 -2.00 13.25
C GLN A 102 -1.50 -2.77 12.78
N ILE A 103 -1.51 -3.22 11.53
CA ILE A 103 -2.69 -3.81 10.87
C ILE A 103 -2.59 -5.33 10.87
N VAL A 104 -1.36 -5.85 10.78
CA VAL A 104 -1.12 -7.21 10.34
C VAL A 104 -1.66 -8.27 11.29
N ASP A 105 -1.55 -8.06 12.60
CA ASP A 105 -2.10 -8.98 13.59
C ASP A 105 -3.64 -8.89 13.65
N GLU A 106 -4.22 -7.70 13.45
CA GLU A 106 -5.66 -7.56 13.37
C GLU A 106 -6.21 -8.31 12.15
N TYR A 107 -5.53 -8.22 11.01
CA TYR A 107 -5.86 -8.97 9.81
C TYR A 107 -5.80 -10.49 10.06
N ALA A 108 -4.69 -10.96 10.65
CA ALA A 108 -4.50 -12.37 10.96
C ALA A 108 -5.61 -12.92 11.87
N VAL A 109 -5.93 -12.20 12.94
CA VAL A 109 -6.89 -12.68 13.95
C VAL A 109 -8.34 -12.56 13.47
N ARG A 110 -8.71 -11.41 12.89
CA ARG A 110 -10.12 -11.12 12.58
C ARG A 110 -10.55 -11.66 11.22
N VAL A 111 -9.65 -11.68 10.25
CA VAL A 111 -9.95 -12.08 8.87
C VAL A 111 -9.50 -13.51 8.62
N LEU A 112 -8.21 -13.81 8.84
CA LEU A 112 -7.63 -15.13 8.53
C LEU A 112 -7.89 -16.19 9.60
N ARG A 113 -8.46 -15.81 10.76
CA ARG A 113 -8.73 -16.70 11.90
C ARG A 113 -7.48 -17.43 12.40
N LYS A 114 -6.33 -16.74 12.38
CA LYS A 114 -5.06 -17.18 12.98
C LYS A 114 -4.85 -16.51 14.33
N ARG A 115 -3.88 -17.00 15.10
CA ARG A 115 -3.48 -16.45 16.41
C ARG A 115 -2.72 -15.13 16.26
N ASN A 116 -1.88 -15.06 15.23
CA ASN A 116 -1.07 -13.91 14.87
C ASN A 116 -0.62 -14.06 13.41
N PHE A 117 0.05 -13.03 12.88
CA PHE A 117 0.50 -13.08 11.50
C PHE A 117 1.62 -14.10 11.24
N THR A 118 2.47 -14.37 12.25
CA THR A 118 3.51 -15.39 12.14
C THR A 118 2.93 -16.78 11.86
N GLU A 119 1.82 -17.15 12.51
CA GLU A 119 1.15 -18.43 12.25
C GLU A 119 0.63 -18.52 10.82
N PHE A 120 0.09 -17.43 10.27
CA PHE A 120 -0.29 -17.38 8.85
C PHE A 120 0.92 -17.59 7.93
N TYR A 121 2.01 -16.86 8.18
CA TYR A 121 3.21 -16.95 7.36
C TYR A 121 3.82 -18.35 7.38
N GLU A 122 3.98 -18.99 8.55
CA GLU A 122 4.55 -20.34 8.62
C GLU A 122 3.68 -21.39 7.89
N GLU A 123 2.36 -21.24 7.92
CA GLU A 123 1.44 -22.12 7.19
C GLU A 123 1.57 -21.96 5.67
N TRP A 124 1.71 -20.71 5.18
CA TRP A 124 1.71 -20.40 3.75
C TRP A 124 3.11 -20.30 3.14
N ARG A 125 4.17 -20.31 3.95
CA ARG A 125 5.57 -20.14 3.52
C ARG A 125 5.96 -21.07 2.36
N PRO A 126 5.66 -22.39 2.35
CA PRO A 126 6.01 -23.25 1.22
C PRO A 126 5.36 -22.78 -0.09
N THR A 127 4.07 -22.44 -0.05
CA THR A 127 3.33 -21.94 -1.21
C THR A 127 3.85 -20.58 -1.67
N ILE A 128 4.16 -19.65 -0.76
CA ILE A 128 4.74 -18.34 -1.10
C ILE A 128 6.06 -18.51 -1.86
N ILE A 129 6.89 -19.45 -1.42
CA ILE A 129 8.18 -19.76 -2.00
C ILE A 129 8.04 -20.37 -3.40
N ASP A 130 7.16 -21.37 -3.56
CA ASP A 130 7.13 -22.20 -4.77
C ASP A 130 6.17 -21.69 -5.85
N GLU A 131 5.10 -20.97 -5.47
CA GLU A 131 3.99 -20.67 -6.39
C GLU A 131 3.81 -19.16 -6.65
N TRP A 132 4.24 -18.28 -5.73
CA TRP A 132 3.98 -16.84 -5.80
C TRP A 132 5.16 -16.04 -6.39
N THR A 133 5.72 -16.55 -7.48
CA THR A 133 6.94 -16.02 -8.12
C THR A 133 6.81 -14.60 -8.70
N TRP A 134 5.58 -14.08 -8.82
CA TRP A 134 5.32 -12.70 -9.25
C TRP A 134 5.53 -11.67 -8.12
N LEU A 135 5.68 -12.11 -6.86
CA LEU A 135 6.03 -11.27 -5.72
C LEU A 135 7.50 -11.47 -5.32
N PRO A 136 8.12 -10.52 -4.60
CA PRO A 136 9.42 -10.75 -3.99
C PRO A 136 9.32 -11.90 -2.97
N THR A 137 10.06 -12.98 -3.26
CA THR A 137 10.13 -14.18 -2.42
C THR A 137 11.34 -14.15 -1.49
N PRO A 138 11.40 -15.00 -0.46
CA PRO A 138 12.59 -15.16 0.38
C PRO A 138 13.87 -15.47 -0.40
N GLN A 139 13.78 -16.22 -1.50
CA GLN A 139 14.95 -16.47 -2.36
C GLN A 139 15.43 -15.20 -3.05
N THR A 140 14.50 -14.36 -3.49
CA THR A 140 14.81 -13.12 -4.22
C THR A 140 15.39 -12.06 -3.28
N LEU A 141 14.84 -11.97 -2.06
CA LEU A 141 15.26 -10.99 -1.05
C LEU A 141 16.43 -11.49 -0.18
N HIS A 142 16.81 -12.77 -0.28
CA HIS A 142 17.82 -13.42 0.56
C HIS A 142 17.53 -13.23 2.07
N LYS A 143 16.25 -13.27 2.44
CA LYS A 143 15.78 -13.15 3.83
C LYS A 143 14.41 -13.75 4.03
N GLU A 144 14.14 -14.18 5.25
CA GLU A 144 12.79 -14.53 5.70
C GLU A 144 12.08 -13.33 6.36
N LEU A 145 10.76 -13.45 6.55
CA LEU A 145 9.96 -12.43 7.23
C LEU A 145 10.49 -12.22 8.65
N HIS A 146 10.67 -10.95 9.05
CA HIS A 146 11.27 -10.54 10.33
C HIS A 146 12.72 -11.04 10.56
N GLY A 147 13.32 -11.68 9.56
CA GLY A 147 14.70 -12.13 9.58
C GLY A 147 15.69 -11.07 9.07
N GLY A 148 16.97 -11.32 9.32
CA GLY A 148 18.05 -10.57 8.69
C GLY A 148 18.31 -11.06 7.25
N ILE A 149 18.82 -10.18 6.40
CA ILE A 149 19.38 -10.58 5.10
C ILE A 149 20.61 -11.44 5.31
N ASP A 150 20.76 -12.48 4.50
CA ASP A 150 21.93 -13.35 4.48
C ASP A 150 23.22 -12.52 4.37
N LYS A 151 24.14 -12.72 5.30
CA LYS A 151 25.41 -11.96 5.36
C LYS A 151 26.21 -12.07 4.06
N SER A 152 26.26 -13.26 3.47
CA SER A 152 26.94 -13.48 2.20
C SER A 152 26.33 -12.67 1.07
N TYR A 153 25.02 -12.44 1.07
CA TYR A 153 24.36 -11.59 0.09
C TYR A 153 24.63 -10.11 0.38
N LEU A 154 24.52 -9.65 1.63
CA LEU A 154 24.88 -8.28 2.02
C LEU A 154 26.31 -7.92 1.60
N GLU A 155 27.26 -8.84 1.76
CA GLU A 155 28.66 -8.64 1.34
C GLU A 155 28.83 -8.43 -0.18
N THR A 156 27.86 -8.87 -0.99
CA THR A 156 27.83 -8.58 -2.44
C THR A 156 27.33 -7.18 -2.77
N LEU A 157 26.63 -6.52 -1.85
CA LEU A 157 26.15 -5.15 -2.02
C LEU A 157 27.32 -4.18 -1.79
N LYS A 158 27.58 -3.36 -2.80
CA LYS A 158 28.70 -2.42 -2.85
C LYS A 158 28.20 -1.01 -3.10
N VAL A 159 28.83 -0.02 -2.46
CA VAL A 159 28.47 1.40 -2.63
C VAL A 159 28.53 1.83 -4.09
N GLU A 160 29.50 1.32 -4.85
CA GLU A 160 29.66 1.63 -6.28
C GLU A 160 28.45 1.20 -7.12
N ASP A 161 27.64 0.26 -6.61
CA ASP A 161 26.45 -0.28 -7.27
C ASP A 161 25.13 0.27 -6.68
N ILE A 162 25.18 1.32 -5.86
CA ILE A 162 24.03 1.85 -5.12
C ILE A 162 22.80 2.08 -6.01
N GLY A 163 22.94 2.72 -7.17
CA GLY A 163 21.82 2.96 -8.07
C GLY A 163 21.19 1.68 -8.63
N ARG A 164 21.99 0.63 -8.87
CA ARG A 164 21.46 -0.69 -9.29
C ARG A 164 20.70 -1.37 -8.15
N ILE A 165 21.23 -1.25 -6.93
CA ILE A 165 20.61 -1.82 -5.73
C ILE A 165 19.27 -1.10 -5.42
N LEU A 166 19.24 0.21 -5.55
CA LEU A 166 18.03 1.03 -5.44
C LEU A 166 17.01 0.66 -6.52
N ASN A 167 17.45 0.41 -7.75
CA ASN A 167 16.55 -0.01 -8.83
C ASN A 167 15.91 -1.39 -8.55
N ASN A 168 16.69 -2.35 -8.04
CA ASN A 168 16.13 -3.64 -7.64
C ASN A 168 15.10 -3.48 -6.51
N SER A 169 15.42 -2.66 -5.51
CA SER A 169 14.53 -2.34 -4.39
C SER A 169 13.24 -1.67 -4.87
N TYR A 170 13.35 -0.73 -5.81
CA TYR A 170 12.22 -0.08 -6.47
C TYR A 170 11.31 -1.11 -7.15
N ARG A 171 11.87 -2.03 -7.95
CA ARG A 171 11.12 -3.08 -8.63
C ARG A 171 10.38 -4.00 -7.65
N TYR A 172 11.04 -4.44 -6.57
CA TYR A 172 10.40 -5.28 -5.56
C TYR A 172 9.22 -4.56 -4.88
N LEU A 173 9.41 -3.30 -4.51
CA LEU A 173 8.35 -2.50 -3.91
C LEU A 173 7.20 -2.24 -4.89
N GLN A 174 7.48 -2.01 -6.18
CA GLN A 174 6.44 -1.90 -7.20
C GLN A 174 5.59 -3.17 -7.32
N MET A 175 6.19 -4.37 -7.28
CA MET A 175 5.44 -5.64 -7.29
C MET A 175 4.44 -5.68 -6.14
N THR A 176 4.89 -5.31 -4.94
CA THR A 176 4.02 -5.27 -3.75
C THR A 176 2.99 -4.13 -3.81
N ALA A 177 3.28 -3.02 -4.49
CA ALA A 177 2.36 -1.91 -4.66
C ALA A 177 1.16 -2.28 -5.51
N VAL A 178 1.40 -2.94 -6.65
CA VAL A 178 0.35 -3.49 -7.51
C VAL A 178 -0.52 -4.48 -6.71
N GLY A 179 0.11 -5.33 -5.89
CA GLY A 179 -0.59 -6.23 -4.97
C GLY A 179 -1.49 -5.49 -3.96
N LEU A 180 -0.93 -4.55 -3.19
CA LEU A 180 -1.70 -3.77 -2.21
C LEU A 180 -2.88 -3.04 -2.84
N GLU A 181 -2.69 -2.56 -4.06
CA GLU A 181 -3.72 -1.83 -4.75
C GLU A 181 -4.86 -2.77 -5.22
N GLN A 182 -4.56 -4.02 -5.60
CA GLN A 182 -5.59 -5.05 -5.79
C GLN A 182 -6.39 -5.30 -4.51
N ILE A 183 -5.76 -5.33 -3.33
CA ILE A 183 -6.45 -5.46 -2.04
C ILE A 183 -7.43 -4.30 -1.84
N VAL A 184 -7.01 -3.07 -2.15
CA VAL A 184 -7.84 -1.87 -2.00
C VAL A 184 -9.00 -1.87 -3.00
N ILE A 185 -8.80 -2.34 -4.23
CA ILE A 185 -9.87 -2.49 -5.24
C ILE A 185 -10.94 -3.45 -4.74
N ASP A 186 -10.53 -4.60 -4.21
CA ASP A 186 -11.47 -5.65 -3.87
C ASP A 186 -12.26 -5.36 -2.58
N LYS A 187 -11.90 -4.30 -1.85
CA LYS A 187 -12.55 -3.90 -0.60
C LYS A 187 -13.56 -2.78 -0.82
N SER A 188 -14.75 -2.95 -0.23
CA SER A 188 -15.68 -1.84 -0.09
C SER A 188 -15.12 -0.81 0.90
N LYS A 189 -15.53 0.45 0.75
CA LYS A 189 -15.08 1.54 1.64
C LYS A 189 -15.58 1.39 3.08
N GLU A 190 -16.61 0.56 3.27
CA GLU A 190 -17.20 0.20 4.55
C GLU A 190 -16.46 -0.96 5.25
N ASP A 191 -15.54 -1.65 4.55
CA ASP A 191 -14.67 -2.66 5.17
C ASP A 191 -13.80 -2.00 6.24
N PHE A 192 -13.78 -2.58 7.45
CA PHE A 192 -13.12 -1.99 8.61
C PHE A 192 -11.59 -1.84 8.44
N LEU A 193 -10.98 -2.57 7.48
CA LEU A 193 -9.56 -2.47 7.15
C LEU A 193 -9.31 -1.69 5.85
N TYR A 194 -10.34 -1.20 5.16
CA TYR A 194 -10.17 -0.43 3.92
C TYR A 194 -9.23 0.76 4.14
N ALA A 195 -9.47 1.56 5.19
CA ALA A 195 -8.66 2.72 5.50
C ALA A 195 -7.19 2.33 5.75
N ASN A 196 -6.98 1.23 6.46
CA ASN A 196 -5.68 0.67 6.79
C ASN A 196 -4.91 0.24 5.53
N PHE A 197 -5.51 -0.57 4.65
CA PHE A 197 -4.88 -0.97 3.40
C PHE A 197 -4.61 0.21 2.47
N ASN A 198 -5.55 1.16 2.38
CA ASN A 198 -5.36 2.37 1.60
C ASN A 198 -4.21 3.25 2.14
N GLN A 199 -4.04 3.29 3.46
CA GLN A 199 -2.92 3.99 4.10
C GLN A 199 -1.58 3.30 3.83
N SER A 200 -1.51 1.96 3.92
CA SER A 200 -0.31 1.20 3.54
C SER A 200 0.07 1.43 2.08
N ARG A 201 -0.92 1.41 1.16
CA ARG A 201 -0.72 1.76 -0.25
C ARG A 201 -0.12 3.17 -0.41
N PHE A 202 -0.70 4.16 0.27
CA PHE A 202 -0.20 5.53 0.20
C PHE A 202 1.22 5.66 0.75
N LYS A 203 1.53 5.02 1.88
CA LYS A 203 2.86 5.02 2.48
C LYS A 203 3.90 4.37 1.57
N LEU A 204 3.57 3.23 0.97
CA LEU A 204 4.45 2.57 0.00
C LEU A 204 4.76 3.49 -1.20
N ARG A 205 3.77 4.26 -1.68
CA ARG A 205 3.98 5.24 -2.75
C ARG A 205 5.04 6.29 -2.37
N LEU A 206 5.04 6.77 -1.12
CA LEU A 206 6.07 7.69 -0.65
C LEU A 206 7.46 7.07 -0.67
N VAL A 207 7.60 5.80 -0.24
CA VAL A 207 8.88 5.08 -0.30
C VAL A 207 9.39 4.99 -1.74
N LEU A 208 8.50 4.61 -2.66
CA LEU A 208 8.82 4.50 -4.08
C LEU A 208 9.24 5.85 -4.68
N THR A 209 8.66 6.96 -4.22
CA THR A 209 9.07 8.30 -4.64
C THR A 209 10.46 8.67 -4.15
N GLU A 210 10.81 8.37 -2.90
CA GLU A 210 12.17 8.64 -2.42
C GLU A 210 13.21 7.81 -3.20
N ILE A 211 12.90 6.55 -3.50
CA ILE A 211 13.80 5.72 -4.31
C ILE A 211 13.92 6.27 -5.73
N GLN A 212 12.82 6.72 -6.35
CA GLN A 212 12.89 7.37 -7.66
C GLN A 212 13.72 8.64 -7.65
N ASN A 213 13.57 9.50 -6.63
CA ASN A 213 14.41 10.69 -6.47
C ASN A 213 15.88 10.31 -6.40
N ALA A 214 16.23 9.29 -5.61
CA ALA A 214 17.59 8.79 -5.55
C ALA A 214 18.08 8.21 -6.89
N LEU A 215 17.24 7.49 -7.63
CA LEU A 215 17.60 6.99 -8.97
C LEU A 215 17.85 8.12 -9.98
N VAL A 216 17.15 9.25 -9.88
CA VAL A 216 17.42 10.44 -10.69
C VAL A 216 18.79 11.03 -10.36
N GLU A 217 19.13 11.16 -9.07
CA GLU A 217 20.44 11.66 -8.63
C GLU A 217 21.62 10.77 -9.09
N HIS A 218 21.36 9.50 -9.39
CA HIS A 218 22.33 8.56 -9.94
C HIS A 218 22.29 8.43 -11.48
N ASP A 219 21.57 9.29 -12.21
CA ASP A 219 21.38 9.20 -13.67
C ASP A 219 20.78 7.86 -14.14
N MET A 220 20.07 7.16 -13.25
CA MET A 220 19.45 5.85 -13.48
C MET A 220 17.94 5.91 -13.66
N TYR A 221 17.40 7.10 -13.92
CA TYR A 221 15.95 7.32 -14.07
C TYR A 221 15.31 6.45 -15.16
N SER A 222 16.01 6.22 -16.28
CA SER A 222 15.50 5.37 -17.38
C SER A 222 15.20 3.93 -16.95
N LEU A 223 15.81 3.45 -15.86
CA LEU A 223 15.54 2.12 -15.32
C LEU A 223 14.28 2.08 -14.43
N SER A 224 13.81 3.24 -13.98
CA SER A 224 12.58 3.39 -13.19
C SER A 224 11.32 3.54 -14.06
N GLU A 225 11.48 3.72 -15.38
CA GLU A 225 10.37 3.89 -16.33
C GLU A 225 9.62 2.59 -16.64
N ASP A 226 10.19 1.42 -16.33
CA ASP A 226 9.54 0.10 -16.41
C ASP A 226 8.52 -0.08 -15.27
N ASN A 227 7.51 0.79 -15.23
CA ASN A 227 6.46 0.73 -14.23
C ASN A 227 5.63 -0.55 -14.38
N LEU A 228 5.68 -1.41 -13.36
CA LEU A 228 4.83 -2.59 -13.29
C LEU A 228 3.35 -2.19 -13.31
N ARG A 229 2.58 -2.92 -14.11
CA ARG A 229 1.14 -2.72 -14.32
C ARG A 229 0.35 -3.85 -13.66
N MET A 230 -0.97 -3.67 -13.51
CA MET A 230 -1.86 -4.68 -12.91
C MET A 230 -1.89 -6.02 -13.58
N ASP A 231 -1.71 -5.99 -14.90
CA ASP A 231 -1.60 -7.19 -15.71
C ASP A 231 -0.45 -8.10 -15.26
N SER A 232 0.49 -7.60 -14.45
CA SER A 232 1.58 -8.36 -13.83
C SER A 232 1.09 -9.32 -12.72
N ILE A 233 -0.07 -9.08 -12.08
CA ILE A 233 -0.66 -10.07 -11.17
C ILE A 233 -1.27 -11.20 -12.01
N PRO A 234 -0.98 -12.49 -11.76
CA PRO A 234 -1.63 -13.59 -12.46
C PRO A 234 -3.17 -13.50 -12.44
N LEU A 235 -3.82 -13.77 -13.59
CA LEU A 235 -5.26 -13.56 -13.77
C LEU A 235 -6.11 -14.41 -12.81
N ASP A 236 -5.66 -15.63 -12.54
CA ASP A 236 -6.24 -16.57 -11.58
C ASP A 236 -6.23 -16.02 -10.15
N LEU A 237 -5.22 -15.23 -9.78
CA LEU A 237 -5.16 -14.55 -8.48
C LEU A 237 -5.96 -13.23 -8.47
N ARG A 238 -6.05 -12.56 -9.62
CA ARG A 238 -6.82 -11.31 -9.76
C ARG A 238 -8.33 -11.55 -9.72
N SER A 239 -8.79 -12.65 -10.29
CA SER A 239 -10.22 -12.98 -10.44
C SER A 239 -10.84 -13.72 -9.25
N LEU A 240 -10.15 -13.77 -8.10
CA LEU A 240 -10.60 -14.46 -6.88
C LEU A 240 -11.79 -13.81 -6.16
N THR A 241 -12.41 -12.78 -6.74
CA THR A 241 -13.52 -12.01 -6.13
C THR A 241 -14.74 -12.86 -5.76
N THR A 242 -14.88 -14.05 -6.35
CA THR A 242 -15.97 -15.00 -6.04
C THR A 242 -15.66 -15.98 -4.91
N ASN A 243 -14.38 -16.12 -4.51
CA ASN A 243 -13.95 -16.99 -3.42
C ASN A 243 -13.25 -16.19 -2.32
N TYR A 244 -14.05 -15.81 -1.32
CA TYR A 244 -13.57 -15.01 -0.19
C TYR A 244 -12.36 -15.62 0.53
N THR A 245 -12.32 -16.95 0.70
CA THR A 245 -11.21 -17.61 1.43
C THR A 245 -9.90 -17.49 0.66
N LEU A 246 -9.93 -17.69 -0.66
CA LEU A 246 -8.76 -17.53 -1.50
C LEU A 246 -8.34 -16.07 -1.60
N GLN A 247 -9.30 -15.14 -1.68
CA GLN A 247 -9.04 -13.70 -1.71
C GLN A 247 -8.32 -13.23 -0.44
N ILE A 248 -8.85 -13.53 0.75
CA ILE A 248 -8.20 -13.08 2.00
C ILE A 248 -6.82 -13.71 2.19
N THR A 249 -6.62 -14.92 1.68
CA THR A 249 -5.32 -15.60 1.71
C THR A 249 -4.32 -14.89 0.79
N ARG A 250 -4.71 -14.59 -0.46
CA ARG A 250 -3.91 -13.80 -1.40
C ARG A 250 -3.49 -12.47 -0.78
N ASP A 251 -4.44 -11.77 -0.18
CA ASP A 251 -4.19 -10.47 0.47
C ASP A 251 -3.18 -10.60 1.61
N GLY A 252 -3.26 -11.70 2.38
CA GLY A 252 -2.26 -12.05 3.40
C GLY A 252 -0.87 -12.29 2.82
N VAL A 253 -0.76 -13.05 1.73
CA VAL A 253 0.52 -13.31 1.04
C VAL A 253 1.13 -12.02 0.50
N ILE A 254 0.32 -11.17 -0.14
CA ILE A 254 0.76 -9.84 -0.61
C ILE A 254 1.31 -9.02 0.56
N PHE A 255 0.65 -9.06 1.72
CA PHE A 255 1.09 -8.32 2.90
C PHE A 255 2.38 -8.89 3.50
N VAL A 256 2.59 -10.21 3.46
CA VAL A 256 3.88 -10.84 3.81
C VAL A 256 4.98 -10.28 2.92
N SER A 257 4.81 -10.32 1.60
CA SER A 257 5.82 -9.81 0.68
C SER A 257 6.05 -8.31 0.84
N TYR A 258 5.01 -7.51 1.08
CA TYR A 258 5.10 -6.08 1.36
C TYR A 258 5.96 -5.79 2.60
N ILE A 259 5.66 -6.41 3.74
CA ILE A 259 6.43 -6.25 4.98
C ILE A 259 7.87 -6.71 4.78
N ASN A 260 8.06 -7.90 4.20
CA ASN A 260 9.39 -8.48 3.99
C ASN A 260 10.27 -7.60 3.08
N THR A 261 9.66 -6.97 2.07
CA THR A 261 10.34 -6.05 1.14
C THR A 261 10.68 -4.72 1.80
N LEU A 262 9.82 -4.17 2.65
CA LEU A 262 10.16 -2.96 3.44
C LEU A 262 11.33 -3.22 4.38
N GLU A 263 11.30 -4.34 5.11
CA GLU A 263 12.42 -4.76 5.97
C GLU A 263 13.72 -4.93 5.17
N TYR A 264 13.64 -5.50 3.96
CA TYR A 264 14.78 -5.63 3.06
C TYR A 264 15.36 -4.25 2.71
N VAL A 265 14.51 -3.32 2.27
CA VAL A 265 14.94 -1.96 1.88
C VAL A 265 15.63 -1.26 3.05
N ILE A 266 15.06 -1.32 4.25
CA ILE A 266 15.65 -0.75 5.47
C ILE A 266 17.04 -1.33 5.73
N GLN A 267 17.18 -2.67 5.72
CA GLN A 267 18.44 -3.34 5.99
C GLN A 267 19.52 -3.04 4.94
N VAL A 268 19.14 -2.98 3.66
CA VAL A 268 20.03 -2.61 2.57
C VAL A 268 20.49 -1.15 2.71
N SER A 269 19.56 -0.23 2.96
CA SER A 269 19.88 1.19 3.12
C SER A 269 20.82 1.44 4.29
N ASP A 270 20.58 0.82 5.44
CA ASP A 270 21.46 0.93 6.60
C ASP A 270 22.84 0.32 6.35
N TYR A 271 22.89 -0.82 5.66
CA TYR A 271 24.15 -1.46 5.32
C TYR A 271 25.02 -0.57 4.41
N LEU A 272 24.43 0.00 3.35
CA LEU A 272 25.13 0.91 2.43
C LEU A 272 25.56 2.21 3.12
N LYS A 273 24.72 2.78 3.98
CA LYS A 273 25.05 3.98 4.78
C LYS A 273 26.23 3.73 5.71
N ASN A 274 26.30 2.55 6.32
CA ASN A 274 27.42 2.14 7.17
C ASN A 274 28.71 1.96 6.35
N GLN A 275 28.63 1.40 5.14
CA GLN A 275 29.79 1.31 4.25
C GLN A 275 30.31 2.70 3.83
N LEU A 276 29.42 3.62 3.45
CA LEU A 276 29.77 5.00 3.11
C LEU A 276 30.52 5.71 4.26
N SER A 277 30.08 5.47 5.49
CA SER A 277 30.69 6.04 6.70
C SER A 277 32.07 5.47 7.01
N GLN A 278 32.37 4.24 6.56
CA GLN A 278 33.66 3.58 6.76
C GLN A 278 34.67 3.91 5.64
N SER A 279 34.17 4.32 4.48
CA SER A 279 34.98 4.70 3.31
C SER A 279 35.37 6.19 3.28
N SER A 280 34.81 7.01 4.17
CA SER A 280 35.11 8.45 4.34
C SER A 280 36.22 8.69 5.35
#